data_AF-A0A420WMR8-F1
#
_entry.id   AF-A0A420WMR8-F1
#
_cell.length_a   1.000
_cell.length_b   1.000
_cell.length_c   1.000
_cell.angle_alpha   90.00
_cell.angle_beta   90.00
_cell.angle_gamma   90.00
#
_symmetry.space_group_name_H-M   'P 1'
#
loop_
_entity.id
_entity.type
_entity.pdbx_description
1 polymer ?
#
loop_
_entity_poly.entity_id
_entity_poly.type
_entity_poly.pdbx_seq_one_letter_code
_entity_poly.pdbx_strand_id
1 'polypeptide(L)'
;MRKMAGLPETYLVALPAHLLASPLDFILADHLRQRVLCSLLDRLATRPRFEPDLAREVLAHIETDMAIHVIDEEQDLFPLLRRRAVPGDQLEPVLGQLSTEHAEDSAHAGLIVAGLQAALDSRQDALDAPLRAGLSRFAASQRRHLALENAVVMPLARQRLSPTDLTALGGRMAARRGILLAPEAVGPARQFSRGGGSDAHGDTVFRE
;
A
#
# COMPACT_ATOMS: atom_id res chain seq x y z
N MET A 1 -17.86 -36.09 18.44
CA MET A 1 -17.60 -35.30 17.20
C MET A 1 -16.45 -34.36 17.48
N ARG A 2 -15.29 -34.58 16.86
CA ARG A 2 -14.10 -33.74 17.03
C ARG A 2 -14.34 -32.48 16.19
N LYS A 3 -14.44 -31.29 16.81
CA LYS A 3 -14.43 -30.02 16.07
C LYS A 3 -13.14 -30.02 15.23
N MET A 4 -13.26 -29.98 13.91
CA MET A 4 -12.12 -29.64 13.08
C MET A 4 -11.75 -28.21 13.47
N ALA A 5 -10.58 -28.06 14.11
CA ALA A 5 -9.98 -26.74 14.28
C ALA A 5 -9.75 -26.20 12.88
N GLY A 6 -10.60 -25.26 12.45
CA GLY A 6 -10.36 -24.49 11.24
C GLY A 6 -9.01 -23.81 11.40
N LEU A 7 -8.24 -23.75 10.31
CA LEU A 7 -7.03 -22.93 10.27
C LEU A 7 -7.38 -21.52 10.77
N PRO A 8 -6.52 -20.87 11.57
CA PRO A 8 -6.79 -19.52 12.02
C PRO A 8 -7.02 -18.62 10.80
N GLU A 9 -8.15 -17.92 10.79
CA GLU A 9 -8.49 -16.95 9.75
C GLU A 9 -7.41 -15.85 9.77
N THR A 10 -6.71 -15.67 8.65
CA THR A 10 -5.70 -14.62 8.49
C THR A 10 -6.30 -13.53 7.60
N TYR A 11 -6.41 -12.31 8.14
CA TYR A 11 -7.06 -11.18 7.47
C TYR A 11 -6.07 -10.28 6.71
N LEU A 12 -4.81 -10.19 7.16
CA LEU A 12 -3.78 -9.26 6.70
C LEU A 12 -2.62 -9.99 6.00
N VAL A 13 -2.96 -10.84 5.04
CA VAL A 13 -2.00 -11.63 4.24
C VAL A 13 -0.93 -10.72 3.61
N ALA A 14 0.34 -11.14 3.70
CA ALA A 14 1.46 -10.43 3.12
C ALA A 14 1.34 -10.29 1.60
N LEU A 15 1.75 -9.14 1.06
CA LEU A 15 1.79 -8.92 -0.38
C LEU A 15 2.88 -9.78 -1.03
N PRO A 16 2.64 -10.31 -2.23
CA PRO A 16 3.64 -11.09 -2.93
C PRO A 16 4.81 -10.20 -3.37
N ALA A 17 6.03 -10.64 -3.07
CA ALA A 17 7.27 -9.87 -3.28
C ALA A 17 7.48 -9.38 -4.72
N HIS A 18 6.98 -10.11 -5.73
CA HIS A 18 7.13 -9.71 -7.14
C HIS A 18 6.44 -8.38 -7.46
N LEU A 19 5.43 -7.95 -6.69
CA LEU A 19 4.78 -6.65 -6.87
C LEU A 19 5.72 -5.48 -6.62
N LEU A 20 6.84 -5.67 -5.91
CA LEU A 20 7.85 -4.62 -5.70
C LEU A 20 8.53 -4.19 -7.01
N ALA A 21 8.45 -4.98 -8.08
CA ALA A 21 8.86 -4.54 -9.43
C ALA A 21 7.89 -3.50 -10.03
N SER A 22 6.68 -3.38 -9.49
CA SER A 22 5.65 -2.40 -9.85
C SER A 22 5.27 -1.59 -8.60
N PRO A 23 6.16 -0.70 -8.10
CA PRO A 23 6.06 -0.14 -6.75
C PRO A 23 4.76 0.63 -6.49
N LEU A 24 4.21 1.32 -7.48
CA LEU A 24 2.92 2.01 -7.30
C LEU A 24 1.75 1.03 -7.16
N ASP A 25 1.81 -0.13 -7.82
CA ASP A 25 0.80 -1.19 -7.65
C ASP A 25 0.97 -1.89 -6.30
N PHE A 26 2.21 -2.07 -5.83
CA PHE A 26 2.48 -2.53 -4.47
C PHE A 26 1.86 -1.60 -3.42
N ILE A 27 2.13 -0.29 -3.51
CA ILE A 27 1.60 0.71 -2.57
C ILE A 27 0.06 0.71 -2.56
N LEU A 28 -0.58 0.69 -3.74
CA LEU A 28 -2.04 0.60 -3.82
C LEU A 28 -2.60 -0.71 -3.24
N ALA A 29 -1.93 -1.84 -3.46
CA ALA A 29 -2.32 -3.11 -2.85
C ALA A 29 -2.17 -3.06 -1.32
N ASP A 30 -1.16 -2.35 -0.82
CA ASP A 30 -0.94 -2.16 0.61
C ASP A 30 -1.97 -1.21 1.21
N HIS A 31 -2.42 -0.18 0.49
CA HIS A 31 -3.57 0.65 0.90
C HIS A 31 -4.84 -0.18 1.09
N LEU A 32 -5.07 -1.20 0.26
CA LEU A 32 -6.19 -2.11 0.45
C LEU A 32 -6.04 -2.93 1.74
N ARG A 33 -4.83 -3.40 2.07
CA ARG A 33 -4.54 -4.09 3.34
C ARG A 33 -4.76 -3.15 4.53
N GLN A 34 -4.33 -1.90 4.46
CA GLN A 34 -4.57 -0.92 5.51
C GLN A 34 -6.08 -0.59 5.68
N ARG A 35 -6.89 -0.62 4.62
CA ARG A 35 -8.35 -0.53 4.74
C ARG A 35 -8.97 -1.75 5.44
N VAL A 36 -8.40 -2.94 5.22
CA VAL A 36 -8.78 -4.14 5.99
C VAL A 36 -8.40 -3.94 7.44
N LEU A 37 -7.18 -3.50 7.75
CA LEU A 37 -6.72 -3.16 9.11
C LEU A 37 -7.71 -2.20 9.80
N CYS A 38 -8.12 -1.12 9.14
CA CYS A 38 -9.11 -0.20 9.68
C CYS A 38 -10.43 -0.89 10.07
N SER A 39 -10.88 -1.86 9.28
CA SER A 39 -12.09 -2.64 9.57
C SER A 39 -11.90 -3.59 10.77
N LEU A 40 -10.70 -4.13 10.94
CA LEU A 40 -10.34 -4.96 12.09
C LEU A 40 -10.23 -4.14 13.38
N LEU A 41 -9.67 -2.94 13.30
CA LEU A 41 -9.64 -1.98 14.40
C LEU A 41 -11.05 -1.62 14.87
N ASP A 42 -11.97 -1.35 13.95
CA ASP A 42 -13.38 -1.10 14.29
C ASP A 42 -14.06 -2.34 14.90
N ARG A 43 -13.71 -3.55 14.45
CA ARG A 43 -14.20 -4.79 15.06
C ARG A 43 -13.73 -4.90 16.51
N LEU A 44 -12.44 -4.72 16.78
CA LEU A 44 -11.90 -4.70 18.14
C LEU A 44 -12.55 -3.60 19.00
N ALA A 45 -12.80 -2.44 18.40
CA ALA A 45 -13.46 -1.33 19.07
C ALA A 45 -14.94 -1.57 19.39
N THR A 46 -15.66 -2.41 18.63
CA THR A 46 -17.12 -2.56 18.76
C THR A 46 -17.56 -3.84 19.44
N ARG A 47 -16.74 -4.90 19.39
CA ARG A 47 -17.08 -6.19 19.99
C ARG A 47 -17.03 -6.15 21.52
N PRO A 48 -17.99 -6.80 22.20
CA PRO A 48 -18.02 -6.82 23.67
C PRO A 48 -16.97 -7.76 24.27
N ARG A 49 -16.49 -8.75 23.51
CA ARG A 49 -15.42 -9.65 23.94
C ARG A 49 -14.15 -9.34 23.17
N PHE A 50 -13.03 -9.34 23.87
CA PHE A 50 -11.71 -9.19 23.29
C PHE A 50 -11.36 -10.40 22.41
N GLU A 51 -10.77 -10.13 21.25
CA GLU A 51 -10.40 -11.14 20.25
C GLU A 51 -8.86 -11.20 20.16
N PRO A 52 -8.19 -12.04 20.96
CA PRO A 52 -6.73 -11.96 21.13
C PRO A 52 -5.95 -12.35 19.87
N ASP A 53 -6.46 -13.28 19.06
CA ASP A 53 -5.82 -13.67 17.80
C ASP A 53 -5.86 -12.52 16.78
N LEU A 54 -7.00 -11.84 16.69
CA LEU A 54 -7.17 -10.65 15.86
C LEU A 54 -6.28 -9.49 16.34
N ALA A 55 -6.20 -9.27 17.65
CA ALA A 55 -5.34 -8.23 18.22
C ALA A 55 -3.86 -8.46 17.92
N ARG A 56 -3.37 -9.71 17.96
CA ARG A 56 -1.99 -10.04 17.58
C ARG A 56 -1.71 -9.77 16.11
N GLU A 57 -2.66 -10.06 15.23
CA GLU A 57 -2.52 -9.78 13.81
C GLU A 57 -2.49 -8.27 13.51
N VAL A 58 -3.38 -7.50 14.16
CA VAL A 58 -3.40 -6.03 14.08
C VAL A 58 -2.09 -5.44 14.60
N LEU A 59 -1.59 -5.90 15.75
CA LEU A 59 -0.31 -5.46 16.33
C LEU A 59 0.84 -5.69 15.36
N ALA A 60 0.99 -6.93 14.89
CA ALA A 60 2.08 -7.29 13.98
C ALA A 60 2.06 -6.41 12.71
N HIS A 61 0.88 -6.14 12.15
CA HIS A 61 0.76 -5.32 10.96
C HIS A 61 1.08 -3.83 11.20
N ILE A 62 0.65 -3.26 12.32
CA ILE A 62 0.98 -1.87 12.70
C ILE A 62 2.49 -1.71 12.89
N GLU A 63 3.12 -2.63 13.62
CA GLU A 63 4.54 -2.56 13.98
C GLU A 63 5.49 -2.87 12.82
N THR A 64 5.01 -3.59 11.78
CA THR A 64 5.84 -4.02 10.66
C THR A 64 5.40 -3.38 9.34
N ASP A 65 4.37 -3.92 8.69
CA ASP A 65 3.90 -3.51 7.36
C ASP A 65 3.56 -2.01 7.28
N MET A 66 2.77 -1.49 8.23
CA MET A 66 2.37 -0.08 8.21
C MET A 66 3.54 0.85 8.50
N ALA A 67 4.42 0.47 9.43
CA ALA A 67 5.64 1.24 9.72
C ALA A 67 6.57 1.30 8.50
N ILE A 68 6.81 0.18 7.81
CA ILE A 68 7.68 0.16 6.62
C ILE A 68 7.05 0.91 5.44
N HIS A 69 5.73 0.89 5.32
CA HIS A 69 4.98 1.64 4.32
C HIS A 69 5.20 3.15 4.43
N VAL A 70 5.01 3.71 5.63
CA VAL A 70 5.26 5.14 5.88
C VAL A 70 6.71 5.52 5.56
N ILE A 71 7.67 4.63 5.80
CA ILE A 71 9.08 4.87 5.44
C ILE A 71 9.27 4.88 3.91
N ASP A 72 8.61 3.97 3.17
CA ASP A 72 8.61 4.00 1.69
C ASP A 72 8.09 5.33 1.16
N GLU A 73 7.10 5.92 1.83
CA GLU A 73 6.52 7.20 1.42
C GLU A 73 7.40 8.39 1.75
N GLU A 74 7.74 8.55 3.03
CA GLU A 74 8.46 9.70 3.55
C GLU A 74 9.90 9.79 3.01
N GLN A 75 10.60 8.66 2.90
CA GLN A 75 12.00 8.66 2.49
C GLN A 75 12.17 8.57 0.97
N ASP A 76 11.20 8.00 0.25
CA ASP A 76 11.36 7.69 -1.16
C ASP A 76 10.29 8.31 -2.05
N LEU A 77 9.02 7.92 -1.90
CA LEU A 77 7.96 8.35 -2.84
C LEU A 77 7.77 9.86 -2.80
N PHE A 78 7.59 10.47 -1.62
CA PHE A 78 7.30 11.90 -1.49
C PHE A 78 8.48 12.76 -1.97
N PRO A 79 9.75 12.53 -1.56
CA PRO A 79 10.89 13.27 -2.09
C PRO A 79 11.06 13.11 -3.61
N LEU A 80 10.79 11.90 -4.13
CA LEU A 80 10.86 11.64 -5.56
C LEU A 80 9.77 12.38 -6.32
N LEU A 81 8.54 12.42 -5.79
CA LEU A 81 7.43 13.13 -6.40
C LEU A 81 7.66 14.64 -6.38
N ARG A 82 8.19 15.21 -5.29
CA ARG A 82 8.61 16.63 -5.24
C ARG A 82 9.60 16.99 -6.35
N ARG A 83 10.57 16.11 -6.65
CA ARG A 83 11.55 16.33 -7.73
C ARG A 83 10.93 16.29 -9.14
N ARG A 84 9.82 15.58 -9.30
CA ARG A 84 9.17 15.35 -10.62
C ARG A 84 7.92 16.21 -10.83
N ALA A 85 7.38 16.80 -9.77
CA ALA A 85 6.22 17.67 -9.82
C ALA A 85 6.52 18.96 -10.61
N VAL A 86 5.50 19.49 -11.27
CA VAL A 86 5.54 20.79 -11.94
C VAL A 86 4.63 21.78 -11.19
N PRO A 87 4.79 23.10 -11.36
CA PRO A 87 4.04 24.09 -10.58
C PRO A 87 2.51 23.92 -10.58
N GLY A 88 1.94 23.42 -11.68
CA GLY A 88 0.49 23.18 -11.80
C GLY A 88 -0.06 22.02 -10.96
N ASP A 89 0.80 21.16 -10.41
CA ASP A 89 0.38 19.98 -9.65
C ASP A 89 -0.09 20.31 -8.23
N GLN A 90 0.29 21.48 -7.69
CA GLN A 90 -0.09 21.94 -6.35
C GLN A 90 0.13 20.89 -5.24
N LEU A 91 1.23 20.13 -5.34
CA LEU A 91 1.50 18.95 -4.52
C LEU A 91 1.95 19.26 -3.09
N GLU A 92 2.70 20.35 -2.88
CA GLU A 92 3.37 20.59 -1.59
C GLU A 92 2.40 20.69 -0.39
N PRO A 93 1.24 21.38 -0.48
CA PRO A 93 0.27 21.39 0.61
C PRO A 93 -0.23 19.99 0.98
N VAL A 94 -0.43 19.12 -0.02
CA VAL A 94 -0.92 17.75 0.18
C VAL A 94 0.14 16.91 0.87
N LEU A 95 1.39 16.96 0.41
CA LEU A 95 2.47 16.22 1.07
C LEU A 95 2.76 16.75 2.48
N GLY A 96 2.67 18.06 2.70
CA GLY A 96 2.83 18.65 4.04
C GLY A 96 1.74 18.19 5.01
N GLN A 97 0.49 18.07 4.53
CA GLN A 97 -0.60 17.50 5.31
C GLN A 97 -0.32 16.03 5.64
N LEU A 98 -0.01 15.20 4.64
CA LEU A 98 0.23 13.75 4.84
C LEU A 98 1.38 13.50 5.81
N SER A 99 2.50 14.21 5.69
CA SER A 99 3.62 14.07 6.63
C SER A 99 3.28 14.51 8.06
N THR A 100 2.39 15.50 8.21
CA THR A 100 1.88 15.87 9.54
C THR A 100 1.01 14.76 10.12
N GLU A 101 0.11 14.21 9.31
CA GLU A 101 -0.76 13.07 9.69
C GLU A 101 0.09 11.86 10.08
N HIS A 102 1.14 11.50 9.32
CA HIS A 102 2.08 10.43 9.68
C HIS A 102 2.73 10.61 11.06
N ALA A 103 3.14 11.83 11.40
CA ALA A 103 3.74 12.10 12.71
C ALA A 103 2.72 11.93 13.85
N GLU A 104 1.50 12.42 13.67
CA GLU A 104 0.40 12.26 14.63
C GLU A 104 -0.02 10.78 14.77
N ASP A 105 -0.13 10.08 13.65
CA ASP A 105 -0.53 8.68 13.59
C ASP A 105 0.51 7.76 14.23
N SER A 106 1.79 8.07 14.12
CA SER A 106 2.86 7.35 14.84
C SER A 106 2.67 7.39 16.35
N ALA A 107 2.34 8.56 16.91
CA ALA A 107 2.06 8.71 18.33
C ALA A 107 0.79 7.93 18.76
N HIS A 108 -0.29 8.01 17.97
CA HIS A 108 -1.51 7.26 18.24
C HIS A 108 -1.32 5.74 18.11
N ALA A 109 -0.56 5.29 17.12
CA ALA A 109 -0.23 3.88 16.93
C ALA A 109 0.53 3.32 18.14
N GLY A 110 1.47 4.08 18.71
CA GLY A 110 2.17 3.68 19.94
C GLY A 110 1.23 3.45 21.13
N LEU A 111 0.21 4.30 21.30
CA LEU A 111 -0.79 4.13 22.35
C LEU A 111 -1.68 2.91 22.12
N ILE A 112 -2.09 2.67 20.87
CA ILE A 112 -2.88 1.49 20.49
C ILE A 112 -2.08 0.21 20.72
N VAL A 113 -0.81 0.19 20.30
CA VAL A 113 0.08 -0.95 20.47
C VAL A 113 0.23 -1.29 21.96
N ALA A 114 0.56 -0.29 22.78
CA ALA A 114 0.70 -0.49 24.22
C ALA A 114 -0.60 -1.00 24.87
N GLY A 115 -1.75 -0.45 24.48
CA GLY A 115 -3.05 -0.86 25.02
C GLY A 115 -3.44 -2.30 24.63
N LEU A 116 -3.27 -2.67 23.35
CA LEU A 116 -3.56 -4.02 22.89
C LEU A 116 -2.60 -5.05 23.49
N GLN A 117 -1.31 -4.72 23.62
CA GLN A 117 -0.33 -5.59 24.27
C GLN A 117 -0.67 -5.82 25.74
N ALA A 118 -1.01 -4.76 26.48
CA ALA A 118 -1.42 -4.87 27.89
C ALA A 118 -2.68 -5.74 28.06
N ALA A 119 -3.65 -5.62 27.15
CA ALA A 119 -4.85 -6.45 27.14
C ALA A 119 -4.54 -7.93 26.89
N LEU A 120 -3.61 -8.23 25.98
CA LEU A 120 -3.12 -9.59 25.72
C LEU A 120 -2.40 -10.18 26.94
N ASP A 121 -1.45 -9.45 27.51
CA ASP A 121 -0.63 -9.90 28.63
C ASP A 121 -1.47 -10.19 29.88
N SER A 122 -2.45 -9.32 30.13
CA SER A 122 -3.37 -9.45 31.26
C SER A 122 -4.55 -10.40 30.98
N ARG A 123 -4.65 -10.96 29.76
CA ARG A 123 -5.77 -11.80 29.30
C ARG A 123 -7.14 -11.18 29.59
N GLN A 124 -7.30 -9.90 29.23
CA GLN A 124 -8.56 -9.19 29.45
C GLN A 124 -9.70 -9.82 28.63
N ASP A 125 -10.89 -9.91 29.22
CA ASP A 125 -12.08 -10.37 28.52
C ASP A 125 -12.67 -9.32 27.58
N ALA A 126 -12.37 -8.04 27.81
CA ALA A 126 -12.86 -6.89 27.04
C ALA A 126 -11.88 -5.72 27.10
N LEU A 127 -11.85 -4.90 26.05
CA LEU A 127 -11.09 -3.65 26.01
C LEU A 127 -11.84 -2.53 26.75
N ASP A 128 -11.09 -1.64 27.40
CA ASP A 128 -11.68 -0.47 28.06
C ASP A 128 -12.22 0.57 27.05
N ALA A 129 -13.08 1.47 27.55
CA ALA A 129 -13.71 2.47 26.69
C ALA A 129 -12.71 3.44 26.02
N PRO A 130 -11.65 3.94 26.71
CA PRO A 130 -10.63 4.78 26.08
C PRO A 130 -9.92 4.11 24.91
N LEU A 131 -9.45 2.86 25.07
CA LEU A 131 -8.77 2.13 23.99
C LEU A 131 -9.71 1.88 22.81
N ARG A 132 -10.96 1.48 23.07
CA ARG A 132 -11.98 1.31 22.02
C ARG A 132 -12.20 2.60 21.23
N ALA A 133 -12.30 3.75 21.91
CA ALA A 133 -12.41 5.05 21.25
C ALA A 133 -11.15 5.39 20.42
N GLY A 134 -9.97 5.10 20.95
CA GLY A 134 -8.69 5.28 20.25
C GLY A 134 -8.62 4.48 18.94
N LEU A 135 -8.97 3.19 18.98
CA LEU A 135 -9.01 2.31 17.82
C LEU A 135 -9.91 2.87 16.71
N SER A 136 -11.15 3.26 17.04
CA SER A 136 -12.08 3.84 16.05
C SER A 136 -11.63 5.19 15.50
N ARG A 137 -11.03 6.06 16.33
CA ARG A 137 -10.49 7.35 15.84
C ARG A 137 -9.33 7.14 14.88
N PHE A 138 -8.41 6.23 15.20
CA PHE A 138 -7.28 5.89 14.35
C PHE A 138 -7.76 5.30 13.02
N ALA A 139 -8.65 4.32 13.04
CA ALA A 139 -9.24 3.73 11.83
C ALA A 139 -9.96 4.77 10.95
N ALA A 140 -10.63 5.77 11.54
CA ALA A 140 -11.25 6.85 10.79
C ALA A 140 -10.21 7.80 10.18
N SER A 141 -9.10 8.08 10.87
CA SER A 141 -7.99 8.90 10.36
C SER A 141 -7.33 8.25 9.16
N GLN A 142 -6.89 7.00 9.32
CA GLN A 142 -6.24 6.21 8.28
C GLN A 142 -7.09 6.11 7.00
N ARG A 143 -8.41 5.95 7.11
CA ARG A 143 -9.29 5.95 5.93
C ARG A 143 -9.31 7.27 5.16
N ARG A 144 -9.23 8.42 5.85
CA ARG A 144 -9.17 9.73 5.19
C ARG A 144 -7.81 9.95 4.57
N HIS A 145 -6.75 9.57 5.27
CA HIS A 145 -5.37 9.59 4.80
C HIS A 145 -5.23 8.83 3.47
N LEU A 146 -5.59 7.55 3.48
CA LEU A 146 -5.56 6.70 2.28
C LEU A 146 -6.44 7.23 1.15
N ALA A 147 -7.56 7.89 1.46
CA ALA A 147 -8.41 8.49 0.43
C ALA A 147 -7.71 9.67 -0.27
N LEU A 148 -6.99 10.50 0.49
CA LEU A 148 -6.22 11.61 -0.05
C LEU A 148 -5.05 11.10 -0.93
N GLU A 149 -4.30 10.12 -0.45
CA GLU A 149 -3.19 9.54 -1.21
C GLU A 149 -3.66 8.89 -2.52
N ASN A 150 -4.71 8.06 -2.45
CA ASN A 150 -5.26 7.40 -3.62
C ASN A 150 -5.87 8.39 -4.63
N ALA A 151 -6.41 9.52 -4.18
CA ALA A 151 -7.03 10.51 -5.04
C ALA A 151 -6.05 11.52 -5.65
N VAL A 152 -4.91 11.76 -4.99
CA VAL A 152 -3.97 12.82 -5.38
C VAL A 152 -2.56 12.28 -5.64
N VAL A 153 -1.95 11.67 -4.63
CA VAL A 153 -0.54 11.23 -4.69
C VAL A 153 -0.34 10.16 -5.74
N MET A 154 -1.17 9.11 -5.72
CA MET A 154 -1.00 7.96 -6.61
C MET A 154 -1.24 8.30 -8.09
N PRO A 155 -2.29 9.05 -8.47
CA PRO A 155 -2.44 9.53 -9.85
C PRO A 155 -1.27 10.40 -10.30
N LEU A 156 -0.80 11.31 -9.45
CA LEU A 156 0.31 12.19 -9.80
C LEU A 156 1.62 11.40 -9.95
N ALA A 157 1.87 10.42 -9.07
CA ALA A 157 3.02 9.53 -9.18
C ALA A 157 3.01 8.76 -10.51
N ARG A 158 1.85 8.21 -10.92
CA ARG A 158 1.72 7.56 -12.23
C ARG A 158 1.98 8.51 -13.39
N GLN A 159 1.57 9.77 -13.27
CA GLN A 159 1.76 10.77 -14.32
C GLN A 159 3.20 11.29 -14.41
N ARG A 160 3.90 11.42 -13.28
CA ARG A 160 5.19 12.15 -13.19
C ARG A 160 6.42 11.25 -13.10
N LEU A 161 6.30 10.03 -12.61
CA LEU A 161 7.44 9.14 -12.40
C LEU A 161 7.81 8.41 -13.70
N SER A 162 9.08 8.52 -14.08
CA SER A 162 9.63 7.80 -15.23
C SER A 162 9.88 6.31 -14.91
N PRO A 163 10.07 5.44 -15.93
CA PRO A 163 10.45 4.05 -15.69
C PRO A 163 11.71 3.88 -14.83
N THR A 164 12.69 4.77 -14.98
CA THR A 164 13.91 4.78 -14.16
C THR A 164 13.61 5.11 -12.70
N ASP A 165 12.71 6.07 -12.45
CA ASP A 165 12.28 6.42 -11.10
C ASP A 165 11.58 5.25 -10.41
N LEU A 166 10.69 4.58 -11.13
CA LEU A 166 9.93 3.42 -10.64
C LEU A 166 10.86 2.24 -10.34
N THR A 167 11.81 1.94 -11.24
CA THR A 167 12.81 0.89 -11.01
C THR A 167 13.62 1.17 -9.74
N ALA A 168 14.07 2.41 -9.56
CA ALA A 168 14.84 2.79 -8.39
C ALA A 168 14.00 2.77 -7.10
N LEU A 169 12.75 3.22 -7.15
CA LEU A 169 11.80 3.17 -6.03
C LEU A 169 11.54 1.73 -5.59
N GLY A 170 11.15 0.86 -6.52
CA GLY A 170 10.91 -0.56 -6.24
C GLY A 170 12.13 -1.27 -5.67
N GLY A 171 13.33 -0.97 -6.19
CA GLY A 171 14.59 -1.49 -5.65
C GLY A 171 14.83 -1.09 -4.19
N ARG A 172 14.55 0.16 -3.80
CA ARG A 172 14.71 0.63 -2.41
C ARG A 172 13.64 0.02 -1.49
N MET A 173 12.38 -0.04 -1.93
CA MET A 173 11.29 -0.71 -1.20
C MET A 173 11.60 -2.20 -0.95
N ALA A 174 12.18 -2.89 -1.94
CA ALA A 174 12.58 -4.28 -1.83
C ALA A 174 13.78 -4.46 -0.89
N ALA A 175 14.81 -3.61 -1.02
CA ALA A 175 15.97 -3.63 -0.13
C ALA A 175 15.58 -3.42 1.34
N ARG A 176 14.65 -2.50 1.62
CA ARG A 176 14.11 -2.26 2.97
C ARG A 176 13.42 -3.50 3.56
N ARG A 177 12.92 -4.39 2.69
CA ARG A 177 12.31 -5.68 3.04
C ARG A 177 13.28 -6.85 2.97
N GLY A 178 14.57 -6.62 2.74
CA GLY A 178 15.58 -7.68 2.58
C GLY A 178 15.41 -8.53 1.32
N ILE A 179 14.69 -8.03 0.32
CA ILE A 179 14.38 -8.72 -0.94
C ILE A 179 15.31 -8.19 -2.03
N LEU A 180 15.92 -9.12 -2.77
CA LEU A 180 16.60 -8.82 -4.02
C LEU A 180 15.61 -8.96 -5.17
N LEU A 181 15.29 -7.86 -5.84
CA LEU A 181 14.59 -7.93 -7.11
C LEU A 181 15.55 -8.50 -8.15
N ALA A 182 15.14 -9.59 -8.80
CA ALA A 182 15.85 -10.06 -9.97
C ALA A 182 15.84 -8.93 -11.02
N PRO A 183 16.97 -8.63 -11.68
CA PRO A 183 16.94 -7.74 -12.82
C PRO A 183 15.95 -8.32 -13.83
N GLU A 184 15.03 -7.51 -14.35
CA GLU A 184 14.13 -7.98 -15.40
C GLU A 184 14.98 -8.61 -16.50
N ALA A 185 14.67 -9.87 -16.84
CA ALA A 185 15.27 -10.48 -18.01
C ALA A 185 14.88 -9.59 -19.19
N VAL A 186 15.86 -8.86 -19.73
CA VAL A 186 15.73 -8.12 -20.97
C VAL A 186 15.45 -9.15 -22.06
N GLY A 187 14.18 -9.49 -22.25
CA GLY A 187 13.73 -10.26 -23.40
C GLY A 187 14.04 -9.44 -24.65
N PRO A 188 14.56 -10.06 -25.72
CA PRO A 188 14.96 -9.32 -26.91
C PRO A 188 13.77 -8.49 -27.39
N ALA A 189 14.03 -7.21 -27.65
CA ALA A 189 13.06 -6.28 -28.20
C ALA A 189 12.37 -6.95 -29.38
N ARG A 190 11.05 -7.17 -29.27
CA ARG A 190 10.25 -7.63 -30.40
C ARG A 190 10.36 -6.54 -31.48
N GLN A 191 11.21 -6.79 -32.47
CA GLN A 191 11.26 -5.97 -33.67
C GLN A 191 9.90 -6.08 -34.34
N PHE A 192 9.11 -5.01 -34.26
CA PHE A 192 8.03 -4.81 -35.21
C PHE A 192 8.68 -4.53 -36.56
N SER A 193 8.84 -5.56 -37.37
CA SER A 193 9.20 -5.42 -38.77
C SER A 193 8.18 -4.48 -39.42
N ARG A 194 8.64 -3.28 -39.82
CA ARG A 194 7.90 -2.46 -40.77
C ARG A 194 7.87 -3.22 -42.09
N GLY A 195 6.75 -3.86 -42.40
CA GLY A 195 6.46 -4.35 -43.74
C GLY A 195 6.34 -3.15 -44.67
N GLY A 196 7.36 -2.95 -45.50
CA GLY A 196 7.36 -2.00 -46.59
C GLY A 196 6.58 -2.53 -47.79
N GLY A 197 5.64 -1.71 -48.25
CA GLY A 197 5.24 -1.43 -49.64
C GLY A 197 5.19 -2.53 -50.70
N SER A 198 4.05 -2.60 -51.38
CA SER A 198 3.99 -2.79 -52.82
C SER A 198 2.64 -2.33 -53.35
N ASP A 199 2.59 -1.06 -53.78
CA ASP A 199 1.61 -0.59 -54.76
C ASP A 199 1.90 -1.31 -56.09
N ALA A 200 0.90 -2.01 -56.63
CA ALA A 200 0.93 -2.55 -57.98
C ALA A 200 -0.43 -2.31 -58.65
N HIS A 201 -0.35 -1.81 -59.88
CA HIS A 201 -1.41 -1.25 -60.71
C HIS A 201 -2.55 -2.25 -61.00
N GLY A 202 -3.78 -1.81 -60.80
CA GLY A 202 -4.97 -2.45 -61.34
C GLY A 202 -5.37 -1.77 -62.65
N ASP A 203 -4.92 -2.32 -63.76
CA ASP A 203 -5.42 -1.99 -65.10
C ASP A 203 -5.79 -3.31 -65.77
N THR A 204 -7.08 -3.64 -65.83
CA THR A 204 -7.57 -4.70 -66.72
C THR A 204 -9.00 -4.43 -67.14
N VAL A 205 -9.10 -4.01 -68.39
CA VAL A 205 -10.27 -3.98 -69.28
C VAL A 205 -10.88 -5.39 -69.38
N PHE A 206 -12.19 -5.51 -69.21
CA PHE A 206 -12.97 -6.62 -69.78
C PHE A 206 -13.94 -6.08 -70.84
N ARG A 207 -13.77 -6.61 -72.05
CA ARG A 207 -14.67 -6.55 -73.19
C ARG A 207 -15.54 -7.82 -73.16
N GLU A 208 -16.73 -7.67 -73.76
CA GLU A 208 -17.81 -8.64 -74.05
C GLU A 208 -18.94 -8.71 -73.02
#